data_AF-X1TZP3-F1
#
_entry.id   AF-X1TZP3-F1
#
_cell.length_a   1.000
_cell.length_b   1.000
_cell.length_c   1.000
_cell.angle_alpha   90.00
_cell.angle_beta   90.00
_cell.angle_gamma   90.00
#
_symmetry.space_group_name_H-M   'P 1'
#
loop_
_entity.id
_entity.type
_entity.pdbx_description
1 polymer ?
#
loop_
_entity_poly.entity_id
_entity_poly.type
_entity_poly.pdbx_seq_one_letter_code
_entity_poly.pdbx_strand_id
1 'polypeptide(L)'
;MQKTVQQLNEIFQKEIPSMECGRILKEVSPLGGKEKAKAVLASLQRTGGKLSDVMYVGDSITDVEALSLVKEGGLAISFNGNAYALRAAELACISPHTFPLEILAEVFCQEGKKGVLNLVKKWPNTLERKIKEKILTFKPSPQLEITKESNLTDLIKKSEKMRKELRGEIVGKLG
;
A
#
# COMPACT_ATOMS: atom_id res chain seq x y z
N MET A 1 -24.39 13.90 -5.99
CA MET A 1 -23.56 12.69 -6.12
C MET A 1 -24.37 11.48 -6.59
N GLN A 2 -25.50 11.14 -5.96
CA GLN A 2 -26.33 9.99 -6.38
C GLN A 2 -26.81 10.05 -7.84
N LYS A 3 -27.31 11.19 -8.32
CA LYS A 3 -27.74 11.35 -9.73
C LYS A 3 -26.61 11.10 -10.73
N THR A 4 -25.40 11.60 -10.45
CA THR A 4 -24.21 11.38 -11.29
C THR A 4 -23.81 9.91 -11.32
N VAL A 5 -23.78 9.24 -10.16
CA VAL A 5 -23.48 7.80 -10.09
C VAL A 5 -24.53 6.99 -10.85
N GLN A 6 -25.81 7.35 -10.73
CA GLN A 6 -26.90 6.68 -11.45
C GLN A 6 -26.78 6.85 -12.96
N GLN A 7 -26.47 8.07 -13.43
CA GLN A 7 -26.21 8.33 -14.85
C GLN A 7 -25.00 7.53 -15.36
N LEU A 8 -23.90 7.48 -14.59
CA LEU A 8 -22.74 6.65 -14.94
C LEU A 8 -23.11 5.17 -15.00
N ASN A 9 -23.95 4.67 -14.08
CA ASN A 9 -24.43 3.29 -14.12
C ASN A 9 -25.25 3.02 -15.39
N GLU A 10 -26.13 3.94 -15.80
CA GLU A 10 -26.89 3.81 -17.05
C GLU A 10 -25.95 3.76 -18.26
N ILE A 11 -24.99 4.68 -18.35
CA ILE A 11 -24.02 4.74 -19.44
C ILE A 11 -23.17 3.46 -19.50
N PHE A 12 -22.54 3.05 -18.40
CA PHE A 12 -21.60 1.94 -18.39
C PHE A 12 -22.26 0.55 -18.38
N GLN A 13 -23.48 0.43 -17.84
CA GLN A 13 -24.16 -0.88 -17.73
C GLN A 13 -25.21 -1.12 -18.81
N LYS A 14 -25.75 -0.06 -19.45
CA LYS A 14 -26.79 -0.20 -20.48
C LYS A 14 -26.36 0.34 -21.83
N GLU A 15 -25.94 1.60 -21.90
CA GLU A 15 -25.68 2.27 -23.18
C GLU A 15 -24.43 1.72 -23.87
N ILE A 16 -23.25 1.81 -23.24
CA ILE A 16 -21.98 1.37 -23.84
C ILE A 16 -22.01 -0.13 -24.19
N PRO A 17 -22.54 -1.05 -23.35
CA PRO A 17 -22.65 -2.46 -23.72
C PRO A 17 -23.50 -2.75 -24.95
N SER A 18 -24.42 -1.85 -25.34
CA SER A 18 -25.23 -1.95 -26.56
C SER A 18 -24.56 -1.37 -27.81
N MET A 19 -23.47 -0.62 -27.64
CA MET A 19 -22.68 -0.05 -28.72
C MET A 19 -21.57 -1.02 -29.16
N GLU A 20 -21.05 -0.84 -30.37
CA GLU A 20 -19.93 -1.64 -30.90
C GLU A 20 -18.68 -1.56 -29.99
N CYS A 21 -18.40 -0.38 -29.42
CA CYS A 21 -17.29 -0.16 -28.49
C CYS A 21 -17.46 -0.90 -27.15
N GLY A 22 -18.68 -1.35 -26.80
CA GLY A 22 -18.95 -2.13 -25.59
C GLY A 22 -18.19 -3.45 -25.52
N ARG A 23 -17.73 -3.97 -26.67
CA ARG A 23 -16.86 -5.14 -26.76
C ARG A 23 -15.56 -4.96 -25.96
N ILE A 24 -15.00 -3.76 -25.94
CA ILE A 24 -13.76 -3.45 -25.21
C ILE A 24 -13.93 -3.67 -23.70
N LEU A 25 -15.09 -3.34 -23.13
CA LEU A 25 -15.37 -3.56 -21.70
C LEU A 25 -15.48 -5.04 -21.32
N LYS A 26 -15.77 -5.92 -22.30
CA LYS A 26 -15.83 -7.38 -22.09
C LYS A 26 -14.48 -8.05 -22.27
N GLU A 27 -13.61 -7.50 -23.12
CA GLU A 27 -12.30 -8.05 -23.45
C GLU A 27 -11.21 -7.64 -22.46
N VAL A 28 -11.39 -6.51 -21.77
CA VAL A 28 -10.44 -6.03 -20.76
C VAL A 28 -10.81 -6.59 -19.38
N SER A 29 -9.89 -7.34 -18.77
CA SER A 29 -9.97 -7.72 -17.34
C SER A 29 -9.13 -6.74 -16.52
N PRO A 30 -9.73 -5.72 -15.88
CA PRO A 30 -8.97 -4.76 -15.09
C PRO A 30 -8.34 -5.43 -13.86
N LEU A 31 -7.13 -4.99 -13.50
CA LEU A 31 -6.49 -5.41 -12.25
C LEU A 31 -6.95 -4.50 -11.11
N GLY A 32 -8.02 -4.91 -10.43
CA GLY A 32 -8.53 -4.29 -9.21
C GLY A 32 -7.92 -4.90 -7.94
N GLY A 33 -8.43 -4.50 -6.78
CA GLY A 33 -7.90 -4.97 -5.50
C GLY A 33 -8.07 -6.48 -5.28
N LYS A 34 -9.21 -7.06 -5.67
CA LYS A 34 -9.43 -8.50 -5.65
C LYS A 34 -8.42 -9.24 -6.54
N GLU A 35 -8.11 -8.70 -7.71
CA GLU A 35 -7.15 -9.28 -8.64
C GLU A 35 -5.72 -9.22 -8.09
N LYS A 36 -5.33 -8.15 -7.40
CA LYS A 36 -4.03 -8.08 -6.71
C LYS A 36 -3.91 -9.12 -5.59
N ALA A 37 -4.95 -9.29 -4.78
CA ALA A 37 -4.98 -10.34 -3.75
C ALA A 37 -4.89 -11.74 -4.36
N LYS A 38 -5.65 -12.01 -5.44
CA LYS A 38 -5.55 -13.26 -6.21
C LYS A 38 -4.15 -13.47 -6.78
N ALA A 39 -3.47 -12.42 -7.26
CA ALA A 39 -2.11 -12.53 -7.79
C ALA A 39 -1.11 -12.96 -6.72
N VAL A 40 -1.25 -12.47 -5.47
CA VAL A 40 -0.44 -12.94 -4.32
C VAL A 40 -0.67 -14.43 -4.09
N LEU A 41 -1.94 -14.87 -3.98
CA LEU A 41 -2.27 -16.28 -3.75
C LEU A 41 -1.78 -17.19 -4.89
N ALA A 42 -1.95 -16.77 -6.15
CA ALA A 42 -1.48 -17.50 -7.30
C ALA A 42 0.06 -17.60 -7.34
N SER A 43 0.77 -16.57 -6.88
CA SER A 43 2.22 -16.61 -6.72
C SER A 43 2.62 -17.69 -5.71
N LEU A 44 2.01 -17.67 -4.52
CA LEU A 44 2.27 -18.66 -3.46
C LEU A 44 1.96 -20.09 -3.90
N GLN A 45 0.86 -20.29 -4.62
CA GLN A 45 0.52 -21.61 -5.17
C GLN A 45 1.58 -22.12 -6.14
N ARG A 46 2.15 -21.26 -6.98
CA ARG A 46 3.20 -21.64 -7.94
C ARG A 46 4.56 -21.87 -7.29
N THR A 47 4.89 -21.11 -6.24
CA THR A 47 6.19 -21.21 -5.56
C THR A 47 6.21 -22.21 -4.42
N GLY A 48 5.03 -22.66 -3.95
CA GLY A 48 4.90 -23.44 -2.71
C GLY A 48 5.15 -22.62 -1.44
N GLY A 49 5.20 -21.29 -1.56
CA GLY A 49 5.41 -20.38 -0.44
C GLY A 49 4.20 -20.26 0.47
N LYS A 50 4.40 -19.65 1.65
CA LYS A 50 3.34 -19.36 2.61
C LYS A 50 3.08 -17.86 2.69
N LEU A 51 1.92 -17.48 3.20
CA LEU A 51 1.57 -16.07 3.39
C LEU A 51 2.55 -15.36 4.36
N SER A 52 3.14 -16.10 5.30
CA SER A 52 4.22 -15.61 6.19
C SER A 52 5.47 -15.15 5.46
N ASP A 53 5.66 -15.58 4.22
CA ASP A 53 6.82 -15.27 3.39
C ASP A 53 6.55 -14.05 2.49
N VAL A 54 5.38 -13.41 2.63
CA VAL A 54 4.96 -12.27 1.80
C VAL A 54 5.14 -10.96 2.56
N MET A 55 5.90 -10.05 1.94
CA MET A 55 5.87 -8.62 2.23
C MET A 55 5.17 -7.92 1.07
N TYR A 56 4.04 -7.27 1.35
CA TYR A 56 3.26 -6.52 0.37
C TYR A 56 3.31 -5.03 0.69
N VAL A 57 3.61 -4.23 -0.34
CA VAL A 57 3.65 -2.76 -0.24
C VAL A 57 2.59 -2.19 -1.17
N GLY A 58 1.70 -1.35 -0.63
CA GLY A 58 0.65 -0.67 -1.38
C GLY A 58 0.50 0.78 -0.94
N ASP A 59 -0.28 1.57 -1.68
CA ASP A 59 -0.48 2.99 -1.40
C ASP A 59 -1.93 3.47 -1.60
N SER A 60 -2.80 2.66 -2.20
CA SER A 60 -4.10 3.11 -2.70
C SER A 60 -5.27 2.19 -2.33
N ILE A 61 -6.47 2.58 -2.76
CA ILE A 61 -7.69 1.77 -2.63
C ILE A 61 -7.51 0.40 -3.32
N THR A 62 -6.82 0.36 -4.46
CA THR A 62 -6.61 -0.88 -5.23
C THR A 62 -5.72 -1.90 -4.53
N ASP A 63 -5.14 -1.55 -3.38
CA ASP A 63 -4.26 -2.42 -2.61
C ASP A 63 -4.93 -2.98 -1.35
N VAL A 64 -6.14 -2.52 -1.00
CA VAL A 64 -6.80 -2.82 0.27
C VAL A 64 -6.95 -4.33 0.48
N GLU A 65 -7.49 -5.06 -0.50
CA GLU A 65 -7.71 -6.50 -0.37
C GLU A 65 -6.39 -7.28 -0.23
N ALA A 66 -5.34 -6.85 -0.95
CA ALA A 66 -4.03 -7.50 -0.86
C ALA A 66 -3.32 -7.18 0.47
N LEU A 67 -3.40 -5.93 0.93
CA LEU A 67 -2.89 -5.50 2.23
C LEU A 67 -3.59 -6.24 3.37
N SER A 68 -4.93 -6.30 3.35
CA SER A 68 -5.72 -7.02 4.35
C SER A 68 -5.41 -8.51 4.36
N LEU A 69 -5.35 -9.15 3.20
CA LEU A 69 -4.94 -10.56 3.09
C LEU A 69 -3.56 -10.77 3.70
N VAL A 70 -2.55 -10.01 3.26
CA VAL A 70 -1.16 -10.21 3.71
C VAL A 70 -0.99 -9.88 5.18
N LYS A 71 -1.78 -8.96 5.75
CA LYS A 71 -1.74 -8.63 7.18
C LYS A 71 -2.03 -9.83 8.08
N GLU A 72 -2.83 -10.80 7.63
CA GLU A 72 -3.21 -11.99 8.41
C GLU A 72 -2.03 -12.92 8.73
N GLY A 73 -1.00 -12.97 7.87
CA GLY A 73 0.12 -13.90 8.04
C GLY A 73 1.49 -13.34 7.69
N GLY A 74 1.57 -12.43 6.72
CA GLY A 74 2.78 -11.76 6.27
C GLY A 74 2.89 -10.32 6.78
N LEU A 75 3.57 -9.48 6.00
CA LEU A 75 3.83 -8.08 6.32
C LEU A 75 3.19 -7.13 5.31
N ALA A 76 2.15 -6.41 5.74
CA ALA A 76 1.46 -5.42 4.92
C ALA A 76 1.92 -4.00 5.25
N ILE A 77 2.42 -3.27 4.25
CA ILE A 77 3.00 -1.93 4.40
C ILE A 77 2.28 -0.95 3.49
N SER A 78 1.83 0.17 4.07
CA SER A 78 1.34 1.32 3.33
C SER A 78 2.48 2.32 3.13
N PHE A 79 2.94 2.51 1.90
CA PHE A 79 4.00 3.47 1.56
C PHE A 79 3.42 4.77 1.01
N ASN A 80 3.50 5.86 1.78
CA ASN A 80 2.85 7.15 1.46
C ASN A 80 1.39 6.97 1.00
N GLY A 81 0.71 5.99 1.61
CA GLY A 81 -0.62 5.58 1.20
C GLY A 81 -1.72 6.51 1.68
N ASN A 82 -2.86 6.41 1.01
CA ASN A 82 -4.08 7.11 1.41
C ASN A 82 -4.73 6.49 2.66
N ALA A 83 -5.86 7.04 3.10
CA ALA A 83 -6.63 6.53 4.23
C ALA A 83 -7.04 5.05 4.12
N TYR A 84 -7.31 4.55 2.91
CA TYR A 84 -7.75 3.17 2.67
C TYR A 84 -6.59 2.19 2.86
N ALA A 85 -5.44 2.47 2.24
CA ALA A 85 -4.24 1.66 2.37
C ALA A 85 -3.73 1.61 3.82
N LEU A 86 -3.72 2.74 4.53
CA LEU A 86 -3.29 2.80 5.93
C LEU A 86 -4.19 1.98 6.88
N ARG A 87 -5.51 1.94 6.62
CA ARG A 87 -6.45 1.11 7.40
C ARG A 87 -6.21 -0.37 7.19
N ALA A 88 -5.82 -0.77 5.97
CA ALA A 88 -5.58 -2.17 5.61
C ALA A 88 -4.18 -2.67 5.99
N ALA A 89 -3.19 -1.77 6.11
CA ALA A 89 -1.81 -2.12 6.40
C ALA A 89 -1.52 -2.37 7.90
N GLU A 90 -0.43 -3.08 8.18
CA GLU A 90 0.16 -3.24 9.53
C GLU A 90 1.14 -2.09 9.84
N LEU A 91 1.85 -1.62 8.81
CA LEU A 91 2.87 -0.58 8.93
C LEU A 91 2.57 0.60 8.01
N ALA A 92 2.77 1.81 8.54
CA ALA A 92 2.87 3.03 7.76
C ALA A 92 4.36 3.33 7.51
N CYS A 93 4.74 3.46 6.25
CA CYS A 93 6.04 3.98 5.84
C CYS A 93 5.82 5.32 5.12
N ILE A 94 6.17 6.41 5.80
CA ILE A 94 6.01 7.78 5.27
C ILE A 94 7.42 8.32 4.99
N SER A 95 7.75 8.51 3.71
CA SER A 95 9.11 8.89 3.32
C SER A 95 9.19 9.48 1.92
N PRO A 96 10.11 10.45 1.67
CA PRO A 96 10.45 10.88 0.32
C PRO A 96 11.32 9.88 -0.46
N HIS A 97 11.82 8.82 0.18
CA HIS A 97 12.69 7.82 -0.44
C HIS A 97 12.20 6.40 -0.18
N THR A 98 12.53 5.47 -1.08
CA THR A 98 12.23 4.04 -0.93
C THR A 98 13.24 3.29 -0.06
N PHE A 99 14.35 3.93 0.34
CA PHE A 99 15.40 3.31 1.15
C PHE A 99 14.91 2.68 2.47
N PRO A 100 13.90 3.22 3.19
CA PRO A 100 13.31 2.50 4.32
C PRO A 100 12.69 1.15 3.93
N LEU A 101 12.10 1.02 2.75
CA LEU A 101 11.53 -0.25 2.27
C LEU A 101 12.62 -1.30 2.01
N GLU A 102 13.81 -0.88 1.55
CA GLU A 102 14.97 -1.76 1.36
C GLU A 102 15.40 -2.37 2.72
N ILE A 103 15.53 -1.53 3.75
CA ILE A 103 15.86 -1.98 5.12
C ILE A 103 14.78 -2.94 5.65
N LEU A 104 13.51 -2.60 5.45
CA LEU A 104 12.40 -3.44 5.89
C LEU A 104 12.38 -4.79 5.17
N ALA A 105 12.70 -4.83 3.87
CA ALA A 105 12.79 -6.06 3.09
C ALA A 105 13.95 -6.95 3.55
N GLU A 106 15.12 -6.36 3.83
CA GLU A 106 16.27 -7.10 4.34
C GLU A 106 15.98 -7.73 5.71
N VAL A 107 15.44 -6.95 6.65
CA VAL A 107 15.05 -7.48 7.97
C VAL A 107 13.91 -8.50 7.86
N PHE A 108 12.94 -8.30 6.95
CA PHE A 108 11.88 -9.27 6.73
C PHE A 108 12.44 -10.60 6.19
N CYS A 109 13.42 -10.56 5.29
CA CYS A 109 14.06 -11.75 4.75
C CYS A 109 14.82 -12.54 5.83
N GLN A 110 15.48 -11.86 6.76
CA GLN A 110 16.30 -12.48 7.80
C GLN A 110 15.51 -12.92 9.04
N GLU A 111 14.52 -12.11 9.45
CA GLU A 111 13.85 -12.23 10.76
C GLU A 111 12.32 -12.30 10.66
N GLY A 112 11.76 -12.24 9.45
CA GLY A 112 10.33 -12.24 9.20
C GLY A 112 9.60 -11.01 9.78
N LYS A 113 8.27 -11.11 9.84
CA LYS A 113 7.39 -10.05 10.36
C LYS A 113 7.80 -9.57 11.75
N LYS A 114 8.20 -10.48 12.64
CA LYS A 114 8.54 -10.16 14.03
C LYS A 114 9.77 -9.26 14.14
N GLY A 115 10.83 -9.55 13.37
CA GLY A 115 12.02 -8.71 13.32
C GLY A 115 11.71 -7.29 12.86
N VAL A 116 10.91 -7.16 11.80
CA VAL A 116 10.47 -5.86 11.30
C VAL A 116 9.69 -5.07 12.35
N LEU A 117 8.71 -5.69 13.03
CA LEU A 117 7.95 -4.99 14.08
C LEU A 117 8.84 -4.55 15.25
N ASN A 118 9.89 -5.31 15.57
CA ASN A 118 10.85 -4.93 16.60
C ASN A 118 11.74 -3.75 16.17
N LEU A 119 12.18 -3.74 14.91
CA LEU A 119 12.89 -2.62 14.31
C LEU A 119 12.06 -1.33 14.38
N VAL A 120 10.80 -1.39 13.91
CA VAL A 120 9.91 -0.22 13.83
C VAL A 120 9.64 0.40 15.20
N LYS A 121 9.47 -0.41 16.26
CA LYS A 121 9.26 0.09 17.63
C LYS A 121 10.37 1.01 18.14
N LYS A 122 11.58 0.88 17.60
CA LYS A 122 12.77 1.64 18.03
C LYS A 122 13.35 2.48 16.90
N TRP A 123 12.63 2.64 15.80
CA TRP A 123 13.09 3.38 14.63
C TRP A 123 13.37 4.86 14.94
N PRO A 124 14.44 5.47 14.39
CA PRO A 124 15.56 4.89 13.63
C PRO A 124 16.76 4.53 14.54
N ASN A 125 16.56 4.38 15.85
CA ASN A 125 17.64 4.31 16.84
C ASN A 125 18.40 2.98 16.86
N THR A 126 17.77 1.89 16.44
CA THR A 126 18.41 0.55 16.36
C THR A 126 19.17 0.32 15.07
N LEU A 127 19.15 1.27 14.13
CA LEU A 127 19.89 1.14 12.88
C LEU A 127 21.39 1.27 13.11
N GLU A 128 22.17 0.53 12.32
CA GLU A 128 23.60 0.74 12.23
C GLU A 128 23.93 2.19 11.88
N ARG A 129 25.06 2.68 12.41
CA ARG A 129 25.45 4.10 12.30
C ARG A 129 25.42 4.62 10.87
N LYS A 130 25.99 3.89 9.91
CA LYS A 130 26.03 4.31 8.49
C LYS A 130 24.64 4.42 7.87
N ILE A 131 23.76 3.45 8.16
CA ILE A 131 22.38 3.46 7.67
C ILE A 131 21.62 4.62 8.30
N LYS A 132 21.77 4.82 9.60
CA LYS A 132 21.17 5.95 10.32
C LYS A 132 21.62 7.30 9.76
N GLU A 133 22.93 7.47 9.54
CA GLU A 133 23.51 8.66 8.90
C GLU A 133 22.85 8.92 7.54
N LYS A 134 22.74 7.89 6.68
CA LYS A 134 22.05 8.01 5.38
C LYS A 134 20.59 8.44 5.54
N ILE A 135 19.83 7.83 6.44
CA ILE A 135 18.42 8.20 6.70
C ILE A 135 18.27 9.65 7.15
N LEU A 136 19.19 10.14 7.98
CA LEU A 136 19.15 11.51 8.50
C LEU A 136 19.39 12.57 7.41
N THR A 137 19.97 12.18 6.26
CA THR A 137 20.13 13.07 5.10
C THR A 137 18.81 13.37 4.39
N PHE A 138 17.82 12.48 4.50
CA PHE A 138 16.52 12.63 3.84
C PHE A 138 15.68 13.73 4.51
N LYS A 139 14.99 14.54 3.68
CA LYS A 139 14.13 15.64 4.14
C LYS A 139 12.75 15.56 3.47
N PRO A 140 11.64 15.44 4.24
CA PRO A 140 11.62 15.18 5.69
C PRO A 140 12.15 13.78 6.03
N SER A 141 12.54 13.58 7.29
CA SER A 141 13.05 12.29 7.76
C SER A 141 11.97 11.19 7.64
N PRO A 142 12.32 9.97 7.19
CA PRO A 142 11.39 8.86 7.11
C PRO A 142 10.78 8.48 8.46
N GLN A 143 9.48 8.25 8.46
CA GLN A 143 8.71 7.81 9.62
C GLN A 143 8.17 6.41 9.36
N LEU A 144 8.47 5.48 10.26
CA LEU A 144 7.92 4.13 10.27
C LEU A 144 7.11 3.95 11.55
N GLU A 145 5.85 3.54 11.42
CA GLU A 145 4.98 3.29 12.57
C GLU A 145 4.07 2.10 12.35
N ILE A 146 3.77 1.38 13.43
CA ILE A 146 2.72 0.36 13.45
C ILE A 146 1.36 1.06 13.47
N THR A 147 0.46 0.67 12.57
CA THR A 147 -0.88 1.25 12.48
C THR A 147 -1.73 0.79 13.66
N LYS A 148 -2.35 1.75 14.36
CA LYS A 148 -3.27 1.52 15.48
C LYS A 148 -4.40 2.53 15.40
N GLU A 149 -5.55 2.22 15.97
CA GLU A 149 -6.67 3.17 16.01
C GLU A 149 -6.27 4.52 16.63
N SER A 150 -5.40 4.50 17.65
CA SER A 150 -4.95 5.69 18.37
C SER A 150 -4.05 6.63 17.56
N ASN A 151 -3.31 6.14 16.56
CA ASN A 151 -2.40 6.97 15.74
C ASN A 151 -2.87 7.11 14.27
N LEU A 152 -3.87 6.35 13.84
CA LEU A 152 -4.28 6.27 12.45
C LEU A 152 -4.64 7.63 11.84
N THR A 153 -5.38 8.47 12.55
CA THR A 153 -5.78 9.81 12.05
C THR A 153 -4.56 10.69 11.74
N ASP A 154 -3.55 10.68 12.61
CA ASP A 154 -2.31 11.45 12.40
C ASP A 154 -1.47 10.86 11.26
N LEU A 155 -1.36 9.52 11.20
CA LEU A 155 -0.68 8.83 10.11
C LEU A 155 -1.30 9.14 8.75
N ILE A 156 -2.64 9.15 8.64
CA ILE A 156 -3.34 9.51 7.40
C ILE A 156 -2.98 10.92 6.97
N LYS A 157 -3.06 11.89 7.89
CA LYS A 157 -2.72 13.29 7.59
C LYS A 157 -1.29 13.45 7.09
N LYS A 158 -0.32 12.81 7.75
CA LYS A 158 1.10 12.89 7.38
C LYS A 158 1.40 12.17 6.06
N SER A 159 0.82 10.97 5.89
CA SER A 159 1.02 10.14 4.70
C SER A 159 0.42 10.80 3.45
N GLU A 160 -0.80 11.34 3.53
CA GLU A 160 -1.42 12.05 2.41
C GLU A 160 -0.70 13.36 2.07
N LYS A 161 -0.11 14.03 3.07
CA LYS A 161 0.75 15.19 2.82
C LYS A 161 1.96 14.79 1.98
N MET A 162 2.70 13.76 2.42
CA MET A 162 3.85 13.23 1.67
C MET A 162 3.46 12.75 0.26
N ARG A 163 2.32 12.06 0.13
CA ARG A 163 1.75 11.63 -1.15
C ARG A 163 1.57 12.80 -2.11
N LYS A 164 0.98 13.91 -1.65
CA LYS A 164 0.72 15.11 -2.47
C LYS A 164 2.02 15.84 -2.83
N GLU A 165 3.00 15.87 -1.92
CA GLU A 165 4.32 16.45 -2.19
C GLU A 165 5.05 15.69 -3.32
N LEU A 166 5.02 14.35 -3.30
CA LEU A 166 5.73 13.53 -4.30
C LEU A 166 4.98 13.35 -5.62
N ARG A 167 3.65 13.20 -5.58
CA ARG A 167 2.83 12.93 -6.77
C ARG A 167 2.25 14.19 -7.41
N GLY A 168 2.41 15.35 -6.77
CA GLY A 168 1.70 16.58 -7.09
C GLY A 168 0.26 16.58 -6.54
N GLU A 169 -0.28 17.77 -6.29
CA GLU A 169 -1.60 17.93 -5.64
C GLU A 169 -2.75 17.24 -6.38
N ILE A 170 -2.72 17.25 -7.71
CA ILE A 170 -3.81 16.72 -8.54
C ILE A 170 -3.82 15.19 -8.47
N VAL A 171 -2.67 14.54 -8.74
CA VAL A 171 -2.58 13.07 -8.75
C VAL A 171 -2.60 12.50 -7.33
N GLY A 172 -2.06 13.22 -6.35
CA GLY A 172 -2.04 12.78 -4.95
C GLY A 172 -3.41 12.84 -4.24
N LYS A 173 -4.37 13.63 -4.75
CA LYS A 173 -5.76 13.67 -4.28
C LYS A 173 -6.67 12.63 -4.93
N LEU A 174 -6.25 12.06 -6.06
CA LEU A 174 -6.95 10.94 -6.68
C LEU A 174 -6.69 9.66 -5.89
N GLY A 175 -7.59 8.68 -6.05
CA GLY A 175 -7.67 7.42 -5.30
C GLY A 175 -6.34 6.74 -4.98
#